data_AF-A0A9W9JKF4-F1
#
_entry.id   AF-A0A9W9JKF4-F1
#
_cell.length_a   1.000
_cell.length_b   1.000
_cell.length_c   1.000
_cell.angle_alpha   90.00
_cell.angle_beta   90.00
_cell.angle_gamma   90.00
#
_symmetry.space_group_name_H-M   'P 1'
#
loop_
_entity.id
_entity.type
_entity.pdbx_description
1 polymer ?
#
loop_
_entity_poly.entity_id
_entity_poly.type
_entity_poly.pdbx_seq_one_letter_code
_entity_poly.pdbx_strand_id
1 'polypeptide(L)'
;MAVLTLGFGLFIIFDDQMSIVTIAVIEAVAGFGVGMNFQSPLIALQSHVAPGDFATATTTFGFTRNIATSLSIVIGGVIFQYSIQTYPTTLTSIFGDKTVAHFDGSSAEANVGLIVSLPVYQRNVVRGARASG
;
A
#
# COMPACT_ATOMS: atom_id res chain seq x y z
N MET A 1 6.00 16.60 14.36
CA MET A 1 4.69 15.90 14.36
C MET A 1 3.68 16.50 13.38
N ALA A 2 3.62 17.83 13.19
CA ALA A 2 2.62 18.46 12.31
C ALA A 2 2.50 17.86 10.89
N VAL A 3 3.63 17.63 10.20
CA VAL A 3 3.63 17.05 8.83
C VAL A 3 3.15 15.59 8.84
N LEU A 4 3.55 14.81 9.85
CA LEU A 4 3.09 13.42 10.02
C LEU A 4 1.57 13.38 10.24
N THR A 5 1.07 14.21 11.15
CA THR A 5 -0.37 14.31 11.45
C THR A 5 -1.16 14.77 10.23
N LEU A 6 -0.66 15.73 9.46
CA LEU A 6 -1.29 16.16 8.20
C LEU A 6 -1.31 15.04 7.16
N GLY A 7 -0.17 14.37 6.93
CA GLY A 7 -0.07 13.29 5.95
C GLY A 7 -1.04 12.14 6.25
N PHE A 8 -1.10 11.68 7.50
CA PHE A 8 -2.07 10.66 7.90
C PHE A 8 -3.51 11.17 7.92
N GLY A 9 -3.73 12.45 8.24
CA GLY A 9 -5.05 13.08 8.16
C GLY A 9 -5.61 13.17 6.75
N LEU A 10 -4.75 13.35 5.74
CA LEU A 10 -5.14 13.38 4.32
C LEU A 10 -5.68 12.02 3.83
N PHE A 11 -5.31 10.91 4.47
CA PHE A 11 -5.87 9.59 4.13
C PHE A 11 -7.38 9.50 4.37
N ILE A 12 -7.98 10.36 5.20
CA ILE A 12 -9.44 10.40 5.41
C ILE A 12 -10.19 10.75 4.12
N ILE A 13 -9.52 11.45 3.20
CA ILE A 13 -10.12 11.90 1.94
C ILE A 13 -10.01 10.81 0.86
N PHE A 14 -9.28 9.70 1.12
CA PHE A 14 -9.12 8.63 0.13
C PHE A 14 -10.47 8.08 -0.34
N ASP A 15 -10.66 8.12 -1.65
CA ASP A 15 -11.86 7.65 -2.35
C ASP A 15 -11.45 6.84 -3.59
N ASP A 16 -12.30 5.91 -4.00
CA ASP A 16 -12.11 5.01 -5.14
C ASP A 16 -12.10 5.75 -6.51
N GLN A 17 -12.41 7.05 -6.49
CA GLN A 17 -12.40 7.93 -7.66
C GLN A 17 -11.10 8.73 -7.82
N MET A 18 -10.17 8.64 -6.88
CA MET A 18 -8.96 9.47 -6.90
C MET A 18 -8.01 9.10 -8.04
N SER A 19 -7.39 10.13 -8.64
CA SER A 19 -6.28 9.94 -9.56
C SER A 19 -5.07 9.37 -8.83
N ILE A 20 -4.32 8.49 -9.49
CA ILE A 20 -3.04 7.96 -9.01
C ILE A 20 -2.07 9.08 -8.63
N VAL A 21 -2.12 10.22 -9.35
CA VAL A 21 -1.30 11.39 -9.03
C VAL A 21 -1.67 11.98 -7.67
N THR A 22 -2.97 12.08 -7.35
CA THR A 22 -3.45 12.58 -6.06
C THR A 22 -3.03 11.65 -4.93
N ILE A 23 -3.18 10.34 -5.14
CA ILE A 23 -2.76 9.31 -4.17
C ILE A 23 -1.26 9.43 -3.91
N ALA A 24 -0.44 9.49 -4.96
CA ALA A 24 1.02 9.61 -4.85
C ALA A 24 1.44 10.88 -4.11
N VAL A 25 0.75 12.02 -4.31
CA VAL A 25 1.04 13.26 -3.58
C VAL A 25 0.71 13.12 -2.10
N ILE A 26 -0.44 12.54 -1.75
CA ILE A 26 -0.84 12.33 -0.35
C ILE A 26 0.14 11.37 0.35
N GLU A 27 0.51 10.26 -0.32
CA GLU A 27 1.52 9.33 0.19
C GLU A 27 2.90 9.96 0.33
N ALA A 28 3.29 10.85 -0.58
CA ALA A 28 4.54 11.59 -0.47
C ALA A 28 4.54 12.48 0.79
N VAL A 29 3.46 13.22 1.07
CA VAL A 29 3.35 14.06 2.27
C VAL A 29 3.44 13.20 3.54
N ALA A 30 2.74 12.07 3.58
CA ALA A 30 2.83 11.12 4.69
C ALA A 30 4.25 10.56 4.84
N GLY A 31 4.86 10.13 3.74
CA GLY A 31 6.23 9.61 3.69
C GLY A 31 7.27 10.62 4.15
N PHE A 32 7.13 11.89 3.78
CA PHE A 32 7.97 12.98 4.28
C PHE A 32 7.81 13.18 5.79
N GLY A 33 6.58 13.18 6.29
CA GLY A 33 6.30 13.30 7.72
C GLY A 33 6.89 12.16 8.54
N VAL A 34 6.81 10.94 8.04
CA VAL A 34 7.46 9.74 8.63
C VAL A 34 8.98 9.87 8.55
N GLY A 35 9.52 10.27 7.38
CA GLY A 35 10.93 10.49 7.10
C GLY A 35 11.61 11.40 8.12
N MET A 36 11.01 12.56 8.35
CA MET A 36 11.48 13.54 9.34
C MET A 36 11.48 13.00 10.77
N ASN A 37 10.64 12.01 11.08
CA ASN A 37 10.52 11.46 12.42
C ASN A 37 11.58 10.40 12.75
N PHE A 38 12.31 9.86 11.77
CA PHE A 38 13.30 8.80 12.04
C PHE A 38 14.45 9.23 12.94
N GLN A 39 14.75 10.52 12.99
CA GLN A 39 15.81 11.03 13.87
C GLN A 39 15.41 10.92 15.35
N SER A 40 14.14 11.10 15.71
CA SER A 40 13.74 11.14 17.12
C SER A 40 13.97 9.81 17.85
N PRO A 41 13.54 8.64 17.31
CA PRO A 41 13.86 7.34 17.92
C PRO A 41 15.35 7.02 17.86
N LEU A 42 16.05 7.41 16.79
CA LEU A 42 17.49 7.16 16.67
C LEU A 42 18.27 7.92 17.74
N ILE A 43 17.95 9.20 17.97
CA ILE A 43 18.56 10.02 19.02
C ILE A 43 18.24 9.45 20.40
N ALA A 44 16.99 9.02 20.62
CA ALA A 44 16.60 8.38 21.87
C ALA A 44 17.34 7.05 22.10
N LEU A 45 17.58 6.26 21.05
CA LEU A 45 18.36 5.03 21.14
C LEU A 45 19.82 5.34 21.44
N GLN A 46 20.41 6.31 20.73
CA GLN A 46 21.79 6.75 20.93
C GLN A 46 21.99 7.31 22.34
N SER A 47 21.01 7.99 22.94
CA SER A 47 21.14 8.51 24.31
C SER A 47 21.18 7.42 25.39
N HIS A 48 20.82 6.17 25.07
CA HIS A 48 20.81 5.03 25.98
C HIS A 48 22.00 4.07 25.78
N VAL A 49 22.91 4.37 24.85
CA VAL A 49 24.10 3.56 24.58
C VAL A 49 25.37 4.40 24.76
N ALA A 50 26.52 3.73 24.90
CA ALA A 50 27.79 4.43 24.95
C ALA A 50 28.10 5.10 23.59
N PRO A 51 28.82 6.25 23.56
CA PRO A 51 29.19 6.91 22.31
C PRO A 51 29.95 6.03 21.31
N GLY A 52 30.71 5.04 21.81
CA GLY A 52 31.41 4.06 20.98
C GLY A 52 30.46 3.13 20.20
N ASP A 53 29.22 2.98 20.66
CA ASP A 53 28.22 2.07 20.08
C ASP A 53 27.21 2.78 19.15
N PHE A 54 27.37 4.08 18.87
CA PHE A 54 26.43 4.82 18.01
C PHE A 54 26.33 4.25 16.60
N ALA A 55 27.46 3.75 16.06
CA ALA A 55 27.47 3.10 14.75
C ALA A 55 26.61 1.83 14.78
N THR A 56 26.80 0.97 15.78
CA THR A 56 26.02 -0.26 15.99
C THR A 56 24.55 0.05 16.23
N ALA A 57 24.22 1.03 17.08
CA ALA A 57 22.85 1.43 17.33
C ALA A 57 22.14 1.92 16.05
N THR A 58 22.85 2.68 15.21
CA THR A 58 22.31 3.19 13.94
C THR A 58 22.09 2.07 12.93
N THR A 59 23.03 1.14 12.80
CA THR A 59 22.88 -0.01 11.89
C THR A 59 21.78 -0.95 12.34
N THR A 60 21.68 -1.25 13.64
CA THR A 60 20.58 -2.04 14.20
C THR A 60 19.23 -1.36 13.97
N PHE A 61 19.13 -0.05 14.18
CA PHE A 61 17.89 0.70 13.91
C PHE A 61 17.46 0.59 12.44
N GLY A 62 18.40 0.82 11.51
CA GLY A 62 18.15 0.67 10.07
C GLY A 62 17.78 -0.76 9.66
N PHE A 63 18.44 -1.76 10.25
CA PHE A 63 18.16 -3.17 10.01
C PHE A 63 16.73 -3.55 10.44
N THR A 64 16.33 -3.16 11.65
CA THR A 64 14.96 -3.39 12.16
C THR A 64 13.92 -2.75 11.26
N ARG A 65 14.18 -1.52 10.79
CA ARG A 65 13.30 -0.85 9.83
C ARG A 65 13.19 -1.61 8.51
N ASN A 66 14.30 -2.13 7.98
CA ASN A 66 14.27 -2.91 6.74
C ASN A 66 13.47 -4.20 6.90
N ILE A 67 13.57 -4.87 8.05
CA ILE A 67 12.71 -6.03 8.37
C ILE A 67 11.24 -5.62 8.37
N ALA A 68 10.88 -4.54 9.05
CA ALA A 68 9.49 -4.07 9.10
C ALA A 68 8.93 -3.76 7.70
N THR A 69 9.72 -3.10 6.85
CA THR A 69 9.33 -2.83 5.45
C THR A 69 9.13 -4.12 4.66
N SER A 70 10.05 -5.08 4.78
CA SER A 70 9.95 -6.38 4.11
C SER A 70 8.67 -7.13 4.52
N LEU A 71 8.40 -7.20 5.83
CA LEU A 71 7.19 -7.83 6.36
C LEU A 71 5.91 -7.14 5.87
N SER A 72 5.89 -5.81 5.82
CA SER A 72 4.74 -5.04 5.33
C SER A 72 4.38 -5.43 3.88
N ILE A 73 5.38 -5.60 3.02
CA ILE A 73 5.18 -5.98 1.62
C ILE A 73 4.63 -7.40 1.53
N VAL A 74 5.25 -8.35 2.24
CA VAL A 74 4.82 -9.76 2.24
C VAL A 74 3.38 -9.92 2.75
N ILE A 75 3.04 -9.26 3.86
CA ILE A 75 1.68 -9.31 4.42
C ILE A 75 0.67 -8.68 3.44
N GLY A 76 1.01 -7.55 2.83
CA GLY A 76 0.18 -6.91 1.81
C GLY A 76 -0.11 -7.82 0.63
N GLY A 77 0.91 -8.51 0.11
CA GLY A 77 0.76 -9.50 -0.97
C GLY A 77 -0.14 -10.67 -0.57
N VAL A 78 0.04 -11.23 0.63
CA VAL A 78 -0.81 -12.34 1.13
C VAL A 78 -2.27 -11.91 1.26
N ILE A 79 -2.54 -10.72 1.81
CA ILE A 79 -3.91 -10.19 1.95
C ILE A 79 -4.53 -9.94 0.56
N PHE A 80 -3.77 -9.33 -0.36
CA PHE A 80 -4.23 -9.11 -1.73
C PHE A 80 -4.57 -10.42 -2.42
N GLN A 81 -3.70 -11.41 -2.31
CA GLN A 81 -3.88 -12.72 -2.92
C GLN A 81 -5.10 -13.46 -2.34
N TYR A 82 -5.28 -13.40 -1.02
CA TYR A 82 -6.46 -13.95 -0.35
C TYR A 82 -7.76 -13.26 -0.79
N SER A 83 -7.73 -11.93 -0.90
CA SER A 83 -8.91 -11.15 -1.31
C SER A 83 -9.36 -11.49 -2.73
N ILE A 84 -8.43 -11.68 -3.68
CA ILE A 84 -8.77 -12.05 -5.06
C ILE A 84 -9.35 -13.47 -5.14
N GLN A 85 -8.82 -14.42 -4.37
CA GLN A 85 -9.32 -15.80 -4.35
C GLN A 85 -10.71 -15.94 -3.70
N THR A 86 -11.09 -15.02 -2.81
CA THR A 86 -12.35 -15.08 -2.06
C THR A 86 -13.55 -14.56 -2.86
N TYR A 87 -13.35 -13.73 -3.90
CA TYR A 87 -14.43 -13.15 -4.73
C TYR A 87 -14.37 -13.54 -6.22
N PRO A 88 -14.30 -14.85 -6.57
CA PRO A 88 -14.12 -15.28 -7.95
C PRO A 88 -15.32 -14.94 -8.86
N THR A 89 -16.53 -14.84 -8.30
CA THR A 89 -17.80 -14.57 -9.02
C THR A 89 -17.94 -13.11 -9.47
N THR A 90 -17.49 -12.16 -8.66
CA THR A 90 -17.45 -10.74 -9.04
C THR A 90 -16.38 -10.50 -10.11
N LEU A 91 -15.23 -11.18 -10.03
CA LEU A 91 -14.19 -11.13 -11.07
C LEU A 91 -14.63 -11.80 -12.38
N THR A 92 -15.30 -12.96 -12.37
CA THR A 92 -15.83 -13.60 -13.61
C THR A 92 -16.84 -12.71 -14.33
N SER A 93 -17.68 -11.98 -13.59
CA SER A 93 -18.69 -11.08 -14.18
C SER A 93 -18.10 -9.85 -14.89
N ILE A 94 -16.87 -9.46 -14.53
CA ILE A 94 -16.17 -8.28 -15.07
C ILE A 94 -15.17 -8.70 -16.17
N PHE A 95 -14.52 -9.87 -16.04
CA PHE A 95 -13.39 -10.28 -16.90
C PHE A 95 -13.70 -11.46 -17.85
N GLY A 96 -14.87 -12.11 -17.74
CA GLY A 96 -15.24 -13.28 -18.54
C GLY A 96 -14.44 -14.55 -18.22
N ASP A 97 -15.03 -15.72 -18.49
CA ASP A 97 -14.53 -17.06 -18.07
C ASP A 97 -13.07 -17.38 -18.45
N LYS A 98 -12.49 -16.70 -19.44
CA LYS A 98 -11.14 -17.01 -19.95
C LYS A 98 -10.00 -16.28 -19.23
N THR A 99 -10.30 -15.29 -18.39
CA THR A 99 -9.26 -14.49 -17.70
C THR A 99 -9.06 -14.94 -16.25
N VAL A 100 -10.04 -15.63 -15.65
CA VAL A 100 -9.99 -16.07 -14.24
C VAL A 100 -8.95 -17.18 -14.00
N ALA A 101 -8.62 -17.96 -15.03
CA ALA A 101 -7.53 -18.94 -14.96
C ALA A 101 -6.13 -18.31 -14.79
N HIS A 102 -5.98 -17.00 -15.03
CA HIS A 102 -4.70 -16.26 -14.92
C HIS A 102 -4.57 -15.42 -13.64
N PHE A 103 -5.56 -15.47 -12.74
CA PHE A 103 -5.55 -14.78 -11.44
C PHE A 103 -5.39 -15.77 -10.27
N ASP A 104 -4.94 -16.99 -10.54
CA ASP A 104 -4.63 -17.99 -9.53
C ASP A 104 -3.28 -17.66 -8.87
N GLY A 105 -3.32 -17.13 -7.64
CA GLY A 105 -2.28 -17.26 -6.61
C GLY A 105 -0.95 -16.52 -6.79
N SER A 106 -0.43 -16.47 -8.01
CA SER A 106 0.97 -16.21 -8.36
C SER A 106 1.09 -15.28 -9.58
N SER A 107 0.02 -15.16 -10.38
CA SER A 107 -0.03 -14.37 -11.61
C SER A 107 -0.92 -13.12 -11.53
N ALA A 108 -1.52 -12.84 -10.36
CA ALA A 108 -2.34 -11.65 -10.13
C ALA A 108 -1.53 -10.34 -10.11
N GLU A 109 -0.33 -10.35 -9.52
CA GLU A 109 0.59 -9.20 -9.47
C GLU A 109 1.15 -8.84 -10.87
N ALA A 110 1.37 -9.86 -11.73
CA ALA A 110 1.87 -9.68 -13.09
C ALA A 110 0.82 -9.16 -14.08
N ASN A 111 -0.48 -9.36 -13.77
CA ASN A 111 -1.59 -9.01 -14.65
C ASN A 111 -2.41 -7.79 -14.19
N VAL A 112 -1.95 -7.02 -13.19
CA VAL A 112 -2.57 -5.73 -12.82
C VAL A 112 -2.59 -4.76 -14.01
N GLY A 113 -1.63 -4.89 -14.94
CA GLY A 113 -1.63 -4.16 -16.21
C GLY A 113 -2.79 -4.50 -17.16
N LEU A 114 -3.41 -5.67 -17.02
CA LEU A 114 -4.59 -6.06 -17.80
C LEU A 114 -5.88 -5.41 -17.27
N ILE A 115 -5.89 -4.91 -16.02
CA ILE A 115 -7.01 -4.16 -15.44
C ILE A 115 -7.08 -2.73 -16.02
N VAL A 116 -5.93 -2.19 -16.44
CA VAL A 116 -5.80 -0.87 -17.05
C VAL A 116 -6.24 -0.83 -18.51
N SER A 117 -6.30 -1.98 -19.21
CA SER A 117 -6.66 -2.05 -20.63
C SER A 117 -8.18 -2.16 -20.90
N LEU A 118 -9.04 -2.10 -19.87
CA LEU A 118 -10.50 -2.17 -20.07
C LEU A 118 -11.11 -0.82 -20.51
N PRO A 119 -12.03 -0.81 -21.50
CA PRO A 119 -12.69 0.40 -22.02
C PRO A 119 -13.53 1.14 -20.97
N VAL A 120 -13.44 2.46 -20.97
CA VAL A 120 -14.05 3.43 -20.03
C VAL A 120 -15.57 3.26 -19.84
N TYR A 121 -16.28 2.67 -20.80
CA TYR A 121 -17.75 2.61 -20.83
C TYR A 121 -18.38 1.66 -19.78
N GLN A 122 -17.68 0.58 -19.38
CA GLN A 122 -18.22 -0.38 -18.39
C GLN A 122 -18.02 0.08 -16.93
N ARG A 123 -17.12 1.04 -16.69
CA ARG A 123 -16.79 1.56 -15.36
C ARG A 123 -17.98 2.25 -14.69
N ASN A 124 -18.90 2.84 -15.47
CA ASN A 124 -20.05 3.58 -14.92
C ASN A 124 -21.23 2.68 -14.55
N VAL A 125 -21.40 1.52 -15.21
CA VAL A 125 -22.51 0.59 -14.94
C VAL A 125 -22.28 -0.21 -13.65
N VAL A 126 -21.03 -0.63 -13.39
CA VAL A 126 -20.66 -1.31 -12.13
C VAL A 126 -20.75 -0.37 -10.92
N ARG A 127 -20.49 0.93 -11.11
CA ARG A 127 -20.63 1.95 -10.06
C ARG A 127 -22.09 2.21 -9.68
N GLY A 128 -23.03 2.09 -10.62
CA GLY A 128 -24.46 2.19 -10.33
C GLY A 128 -25.00 0.99 -9.53
N ALA A 129 -24.49 -0.22 -9.80
CA ALA A 129 -24.96 -1.44 -9.15
C ALA A 129 -24.51 -1.59 -7.67
N ARG A 130 -23.44 -0.89 -7.25
CA ARG A 130 -22.93 -0.93 -5.87
C ARG A 130 -23.61 0.07 -4.92
N ALA A 131 -24.37 1.04 -5.45
CA ALA A 131 -25.09 2.03 -4.66
C ALA A 131 -26.51 1.61 -4.25
N SER A 132 -26.97 0.42 -4.67
CA SER A 132 -28.33 -0.09 -4.42
C SER A 132 -28.37 -1.43 -3.66
N GLY A 133 -27.30 -1.78 -2.93
CA GLY A 133 -27.21 -2.98 -2.10
C GLY A 133 -26.84 -2.65 -0.67
#